data_AF-A0A1G1FQS9-F1
#
_entry.id   AF-A0A1G1FQS9-F1
#
_cell.length_a   1.000
_cell.length_b   1.000
_cell.length_c   1.000
_cell.angle_alpha   90.00
_cell.angle_beta   90.00
_cell.angle_gamma   90.00
#
_symmetry.space_group_name_H-M   'P 1'
#
loop_
_entity.id
_entity.type
_entity.pdbx_description
1 polymer ?
#
loop_
_entity_poly.entity_id
_entity_poly.type
_entity_poly.pdbx_seq_one_letter_code
_entity_poly.pdbx_strand_id
1 'polypeptide(L)'
;MIEKNDKFVRLNGQDMTLGGLLAREIPGGPNMTDCPTIETLSEFIEGKLAHDARESVVAHLGDCELCYSTLAESLAIREELNNRSRERIKKRFFYSIPAGLAAAAVLFIVFKVWQPAPERSVTPENALAYRKVPAEIKPQPKPKSDPVVAAARSFAGELANRLPGNGAVLPVRITGDHVKTQTSYGFSSIVPLEKAAFRIGACLVDLEVSLKAKDRKKTEAFAKKLTELLKPIESSYGPLSPVIASGDAGKKASRYEGFSSAVEALFKNRKESVYMNFGSWVEASRLAAEAYNSAFFQPADIKGFKKELEQSGAPIGTLRNLQQFDSILSSGRIQTDEFTAIARLLADIKEMY
;
A
#
# COMPACT_ATOMS: atom_id res chain seq x y z
N MET A 1 48.69 3.72 -43.35
CA MET A 1 47.68 4.37 -44.20
C MET A 1 47.00 3.29 -45.01
N ILE A 2 45.68 3.38 -45.20
CA ILE A 2 44.76 2.39 -45.82
C ILE A 2 44.10 1.41 -44.83
N GLU A 3 43.12 1.97 -44.10
CA GLU A 3 41.71 1.56 -44.08
C GLU A 3 41.28 0.46 -45.08
N LYS A 4 40.60 -0.57 -44.57
CA LYS A 4 39.22 -0.92 -44.99
C LYS A 4 38.61 -1.96 -44.05
N ASN A 5 37.56 -1.52 -43.38
CA ASN A 5 36.66 -2.28 -42.54
C ASN A 5 35.55 -2.82 -43.46
N ASP A 6 35.43 -4.14 -43.61
CA ASP A 6 34.24 -4.74 -44.23
C ASP A 6 33.48 -5.56 -43.18
N LYS A 7 32.36 -4.97 -42.77
CA LYS A 7 31.28 -5.59 -42.00
C LYS A 7 30.53 -6.56 -42.91
N PHE A 8 30.44 -7.83 -42.51
CA PHE A 8 29.25 -8.66 -42.74
C PHE A 8 29.24 -9.79 -41.70
N VAL A 9 28.61 -9.54 -40.56
CA VAL A 9 28.10 -10.62 -39.69
C VAL A 9 26.62 -10.76 -40.01
N ARG A 10 26.27 -11.85 -40.69
CA ARG A 10 24.89 -12.30 -40.84
C ARG A 10 24.36 -12.67 -39.46
N LEU A 11 23.38 -11.94 -38.95
CA LEU A 11 22.52 -12.40 -37.86
C LEU A 11 21.28 -13.00 -38.49
N ASN A 12 21.21 -14.33 -38.45
CA ASN A 12 20.01 -15.11 -38.75
C ASN A 12 19.77 -15.98 -37.52
N GLY A 13 18.61 -15.84 -36.89
CA GLY A 13 18.17 -16.75 -35.83
C GLY A 13 17.63 -16.08 -34.57
N GLN A 14 16.33 -15.77 -34.60
CA GLN A 14 15.39 -15.86 -33.48
C GLN A 14 15.86 -15.34 -32.10
N ASP A 15 15.57 -14.07 -31.83
CA ASP A 15 15.49 -13.54 -30.47
C ASP A 15 14.29 -14.18 -29.74
N MET A 16 14.51 -15.33 -29.10
CA MET A 16 13.55 -15.88 -28.14
C MET A 16 13.70 -15.12 -26.82
N THR A 17 12.68 -14.32 -26.47
CA THR A 17 12.63 -13.62 -25.19
C THR A 17 12.50 -14.63 -24.04
N LEU A 18 13.13 -14.32 -22.90
CA LEU A 18 13.09 -15.14 -21.68
C LEU A 18 11.67 -15.49 -21.22
N GLY A 19 10.67 -14.68 -21.59
CA GLY A 19 9.25 -14.95 -21.36
C GLY A 19 8.73 -16.19 -22.11
N GLY A 20 9.20 -16.44 -23.34
CA GLY A 20 8.82 -17.63 -24.11
C GLY A 20 9.45 -18.93 -23.59
N LEU A 21 10.59 -18.84 -22.89
CA LEU A 21 11.21 -20.00 -22.23
C LEU A 21 10.52 -20.38 -20.92
N LEU A 22 9.93 -19.41 -20.20
CA LEU A 22 9.18 -19.68 -18.95
C LEU A 22 7.75 -20.17 -19.20
N ALA A 23 7.11 -19.77 -20.31
CA ALA A 23 5.78 -20.25 -20.68
C ALA A 23 5.78 -21.75 -21.07
N ARG A 24 6.92 -22.27 -21.55
CA ARG A 24 7.02 -23.62 -22.12
C ARG A 24 7.22 -24.75 -21.08
N GLU A 25 7.57 -24.42 -19.84
CA GLU A 25 7.85 -25.40 -18.76
C GLU A 25 6.65 -25.66 -17.83
N ILE A 26 5.50 -24.99 -18.05
CA ILE A 26 4.28 -25.28 -17.28
C ILE A 26 3.61 -26.52 -17.91
N PRO A 27 3.43 -27.64 -17.17
CA PRO A 27 2.79 -28.83 -17.70
C PRO A 27 1.39 -28.48 -18.20
N GLY A 28 1.20 -28.65 -19.51
CA GLY A 28 0.07 -28.13 -20.26
C GLY A 28 -1.28 -28.56 -19.69
N GLY A 29 -2.06 -27.57 -19.25
CA GLY A 29 -3.51 -27.67 -19.26
C GLY A 29 -4.02 -27.92 -20.68
N PRO A 30 -5.32 -28.23 -20.86
CA PRO A 30 -5.88 -28.49 -22.19
C PRO A 30 -5.56 -27.31 -23.12
N ASN A 31 -4.66 -27.56 -24.09
CA ASN A 31 -4.28 -26.59 -25.10
C ASN A 31 -5.55 -26.25 -25.91
N MET A 32 -6.09 -25.05 -25.72
CA MET A 32 -7.05 -24.49 -26.67
C MET A 32 -6.30 -24.24 -27.97
N THR A 33 -6.55 -25.09 -28.97
CA THR A 33 -5.97 -24.95 -30.32
C THR A 33 -6.53 -23.76 -31.08
N ASP A 34 -7.72 -23.29 -30.67
CA ASP A 34 -8.40 -22.14 -31.28
C ASP A 34 -8.25 -20.90 -30.39
N CYS A 35 -8.21 -19.73 -31.03
CA CYS A 35 -8.22 -18.46 -30.32
C CYS A 35 -9.47 -18.35 -29.43
N PRO A 36 -9.34 -17.87 -28.17
CA PRO A 36 -10.48 -17.68 -27.29
C PRO A 36 -11.46 -16.70 -27.93
N THR A 37 -12.75 -16.96 -27.74
CA THR A 37 -13.80 -16.08 -28.27
C THR A 37 -13.75 -14.71 -27.59
N ILE A 38 -14.35 -13.71 -28.22
CA ILE A 38 -14.42 -12.34 -27.66
C ILE A 38 -15.17 -12.34 -26.33
N GLU A 39 -16.20 -13.18 -26.18
CA GLU A 39 -16.94 -13.36 -24.93
C GLU A 39 -16.03 -13.89 -23.82
N THR A 40 -15.21 -14.90 -24.12
CA THR A 40 -14.26 -15.49 -23.18
C THR A 40 -13.20 -14.46 -22.75
N LEU A 41 -12.66 -13.69 -23.69
CA LEU A 41 -11.73 -12.59 -23.39
C LEU A 41 -12.38 -11.49 -22.54
N SER A 42 -13.66 -11.17 -22.79
CA SER A 42 -14.41 -10.16 -22.02
C SER A 42 -14.62 -10.63 -20.57
N GLU A 43 -15.06 -11.86 -20.37
CA GLU A 43 -15.22 -12.44 -19.03
C GLU A 43 -13.89 -12.55 -18.28
N PHE A 44 -12.77 -12.77 -19.00
CA PHE A 44 -11.43 -12.76 -18.44
C PHE A 44 -11.04 -11.36 -17.91
N ILE A 45 -11.28 -10.31 -18.71
CA ILE A 45 -11.05 -8.91 -18.32
C ILE A 45 -11.93 -8.47 -17.14
N GLU A 46 -13.13 -9.03 -17.04
CA GLU A 46 -14.08 -8.78 -15.94
C GLU A 46 -13.80 -9.61 -14.69
N GLY A 47 -12.87 -10.58 -14.76
CA GLY A 47 -12.55 -11.48 -13.66
C GLY A 47 -13.64 -12.50 -13.35
N LYS A 48 -14.57 -12.74 -14.29
CA LYS A 48 -15.69 -13.68 -14.16
C LYS A 48 -15.34 -15.12 -14.58
N LEU A 49 -14.24 -15.32 -15.30
CA LEU A 49 -13.77 -16.64 -15.67
C LEU A 49 -13.45 -17.50 -14.43
N ALA A 50 -13.87 -18.77 -14.48
CA ALA A 50 -13.44 -19.82 -13.57
C ALA A 50 -11.91 -20.01 -13.64
N HIS A 51 -11.32 -20.56 -12.58
CA HIS A 51 -9.87 -20.63 -12.41
C HIS A 51 -9.16 -21.43 -13.52
N ASP A 52 -9.73 -22.58 -13.90
CA ASP A 52 -9.24 -23.46 -14.95
C ASP A 52 -9.27 -22.79 -16.33
N ALA A 53 -10.39 -22.18 -16.70
CA ALA A 53 -10.51 -21.44 -17.94
C ALA A 53 -9.55 -20.24 -17.97
N ARG A 54 -9.32 -19.60 -16.81
CA ARG A 54 -8.41 -18.46 -16.69
C ARG A 54 -6.98 -18.86 -16.99
N GLU A 55 -6.54 -20.01 -16.48
CA GLU A 55 -5.20 -20.55 -16.78
C GLU A 55 -5.05 -20.87 -18.27
N SER A 56 -6.07 -21.46 -18.91
CA SER A 56 -6.05 -21.71 -20.36
C SER A 56 -5.94 -20.43 -21.19
N VAL A 57 -6.66 -19.37 -20.82
CA VAL A 57 -6.58 -18.06 -21.50
C VAL A 57 -5.20 -17.43 -21.29
N VAL A 58 -4.64 -17.49 -20.08
CA VAL A 58 -3.29 -16.96 -19.79
C VAL A 58 -2.22 -17.69 -20.60
N ALA A 59 -2.29 -19.01 -20.68
CA ALA A 59 -1.37 -19.81 -21.50
C ALA A 59 -1.47 -19.42 -22.99
N HIS A 60 -2.70 -19.34 -23.53
CA HIS A 60 -2.91 -18.93 -24.91
C HIS A 60 -2.40 -17.50 -25.21
N LEU A 61 -2.60 -16.54 -24.29
CA LEU A 61 -2.09 -15.18 -24.43
C LEU A 61 -0.56 -15.12 -24.45
N GLY A 62 0.13 -16.09 -23.84
CA GLY A 62 1.58 -16.23 -23.91
C GLY A 62 2.08 -16.68 -25.29
N ASP A 63 1.28 -17.47 -26.01
CA ASP A 63 1.65 -18.08 -27.29
C ASP A 63 1.07 -17.33 -28.52
N CYS A 64 -0.03 -16.59 -28.35
CA CYS A 64 -0.75 -15.91 -29.44
C CYS A 64 -0.64 -14.38 -29.36
N GLU A 65 0.24 -13.81 -30.18
CA GLU A 65 0.49 -12.36 -30.26
C GLU A 65 -0.77 -11.54 -30.61
N LEU A 66 -1.64 -12.08 -31.47
CA LEU A 66 -2.88 -11.42 -31.89
C LEU A 66 -3.87 -11.25 -30.72
N CYS A 67 -4.03 -12.30 -29.91
CA CYS A 67 -4.91 -12.22 -28.73
C CYS A 67 -4.31 -11.31 -27.66
N TYR A 68 -2.98 -11.35 -27.46
CA TYR A 68 -2.30 -10.46 -26.53
C TYR A 68 -2.45 -8.98 -26.91
N SER A 69 -2.21 -8.63 -28.17
CA SER A 69 -2.34 -7.26 -28.67
C SER A 69 -3.77 -6.73 -28.53
N THR A 70 -4.77 -7.54 -28.90
CA THR A 70 -6.19 -7.20 -28.74
C THR A 70 -6.55 -6.95 -27.28
N LEU A 71 -6.06 -7.81 -26.37
CA LEU A 71 -6.25 -7.64 -24.93
C LEU A 71 -5.59 -6.35 -24.42
N ALA A 72 -4.35 -6.09 -24.80
CA ALA A 72 -3.61 -4.91 -24.38
C ALA A 72 -4.31 -3.61 -24.81
N GLU A 73 -4.81 -3.56 -26.05
CA GLU A 73 -5.58 -2.41 -26.55
C GLU A 73 -6.88 -2.21 -25.78
N SER A 74 -7.62 -3.30 -25.50
CA SER A 74 -8.87 -3.23 -24.72
C SER A 74 -8.64 -2.71 -23.29
N LEU A 75 -7.53 -3.10 -22.65
CA LEU A 75 -7.14 -2.61 -21.32
C LEU A 75 -6.77 -1.13 -21.34
N ALA A 76 -6.05 -0.68 -22.37
CA ALA A 76 -5.69 0.74 -22.55
C ALA A 76 -6.94 1.62 -22.72
N ILE A 77 -7.90 1.20 -23.54
CA ILE A 77 -9.18 1.92 -23.74
C ILE A 77 -9.96 1.99 -22.41
N ARG A 78 -10.00 0.90 -21.64
CA ARG A 78 -10.69 0.87 -20.34
C ARG A 78 -10.05 1.82 -19.34
N GLU A 79 -8.73 1.92 -19.31
CA GLU A 79 -8.02 2.87 -18.47
C GLU A 79 -8.34 4.32 -18.87
N GLU A 80 -8.35 4.63 -20.16
CA GLU A 80 -8.72 5.95 -20.66
C GLU A 80 -10.17 6.31 -20.28
N LEU A 81 -11.12 5.39 -20.46
CA LEU A 81 -12.52 5.59 -20.06
C LEU A 81 -12.67 5.79 -18.55
N ASN A 82 -11.92 5.03 -17.74
CA ASN A 82 -11.88 5.19 -16.30
C ASN A 82 -11.28 6.54 -15.87
N ASN A 83 -10.26 7.04 -16.57
CA ASN A 83 -9.68 8.35 -16.30
C ASN A 83 -10.67 9.47 -16.68
N ARG A 84 -11.33 9.38 -17.85
CA ARG A 84 -12.38 10.33 -18.26
C ARG A 84 -13.60 10.32 -17.32
N SER A 85 -14.03 9.16 -16.83
CA SER A 85 -15.14 9.06 -15.86
C SER A 85 -14.75 9.69 -14.52
N ARG A 86 -13.53 9.44 -14.03
CA ARG A 86 -12.98 10.09 -12.83
C ARG A 86 -12.92 11.61 -12.97
N GLU A 87 -12.48 12.14 -14.11
CA GLU A 87 -12.48 13.59 -14.34
C GLU A 87 -13.88 14.18 -14.35
N ARG A 88 -14.86 13.50 -14.99
CA ARG A 88 -16.25 13.95 -14.98
C ARG A 88 -16.84 13.95 -13.57
N ILE A 89 -16.57 12.93 -12.76
CA ILE A 89 -17.02 12.87 -11.37
C ILE A 89 -16.37 13.99 -10.55
N LYS A 90 -15.05 14.21 -10.69
CA LYS A 90 -14.36 15.33 -10.02
C LYS A 90 -14.97 16.67 -10.37
N LYS A 91 -15.20 16.97 -11.66
CA LYS A 91 -15.83 18.22 -12.12
C LYS A 91 -17.24 18.36 -11.55
N ARG A 92 -18.08 17.31 -11.63
CA ARG A 92 -19.45 17.35 -11.10
C ARG A 92 -19.47 17.61 -9.60
N PHE A 93 -18.59 16.98 -8.83
CA PHE A 93 -18.48 17.17 -7.39
C PHE A 93 -18.02 18.60 -7.04
N PHE A 94 -17.03 19.12 -7.78
CA PHE A 94 -16.49 20.47 -7.55
C PHE A 94 -17.53 21.58 -7.79
N TYR A 95 -18.44 21.41 -8.75
CA TYR A 95 -19.49 22.41 -9.05
C TYR A 95 -20.76 22.26 -8.19
N SER A 96 -21.04 21.08 -7.62
CA SER A 96 -22.30 20.83 -6.88
C SER A 96 -22.20 21.06 -5.36
N ILE A 97 -21.01 20.95 -4.76
CA ILE A 97 -20.81 21.28 -3.33
C ILE A 97 -21.16 22.74 -2.97
N PRO A 98 -20.70 23.78 -3.70
CA PRO A 98 -20.99 25.16 -3.32
C PRO A 98 -22.49 25.50 -3.42
N ALA A 99 -23.22 24.89 -4.35
CA ALA A 99 -24.67 25.08 -4.48
C ALA A 99 -25.46 24.45 -3.32
N GLY A 100 -25.04 23.28 -2.84
CA GLY A 100 -25.67 22.61 -1.69
C GLY A 100 -25.44 23.35 -0.36
N LEU A 101 -24.25 23.90 -0.15
CA LEU A 101 -23.92 24.64 1.07
C LEU A 101 -24.69 25.97 1.18
N ALA A 102 -24.96 26.65 0.07
CA ALA A 102 -25.76 27.88 0.07
C ALA A 102 -27.21 27.61 0.53
N ALA A 103 -27.82 26.52 0.07
CA ALA A 103 -29.19 26.15 0.47
C ALA A 103 -29.28 25.74 1.95
N ALA A 104 -28.27 25.00 2.45
CA ALA A 104 -28.22 24.60 3.86
C ALA A 104 -28.02 25.79 4.82
N ALA A 105 -27.23 26.80 4.42
CA ALA A 105 -27.04 28.02 5.21
C ALA A 105 -28.35 28.82 5.34
N VAL A 106 -29.14 28.92 4.27
CA VAL A 106 -30.45 29.59 4.29
C VAL A 106 -31.41 28.87 5.24
N LEU A 107 -31.48 27.53 5.19
CA LEU A 107 -32.32 26.75 6.10
C LEU A 107 -31.89 26.92 7.57
N PHE A 108 -30.58 26.98 7.85
CA PHE A 108 -30.08 27.18 9.21
C PHE A 108 -30.43 28.58 9.77
N ILE A 109 -30.39 29.62 8.92
CA ILE A 109 -30.80 30.98 9.30
C ILE A 109 -32.30 31.02 9.58
N VAL A 110 -33.12 30.42 8.71
CA VAL A 110 -34.57 30.34 8.93
C VAL A 110 -34.89 29.60 10.24
N PHE A 111 -34.24 28.46 10.49
CA PHE A 111 -34.47 27.67 11.70
C PHE A 111 -34.08 28.43 12.98
N LYS A 112 -32.98 29.20 12.95
CA LYS A 112 -32.54 30.02 14.09
C LYS A 112 -33.47 31.20 14.38
N VAL A 113 -34.04 31.81 13.34
CA VAL A 113 -34.96 32.96 13.48
C VAL A 113 -36.36 32.52 13.91
N TRP A 114 -36.73 31.27 13.64
CA TRP A 114 -38.05 30.72 13.94
C TRP A 114 -38.11 29.81 15.17
N GLN A 115 -37.10 29.82 16.05
CA GLN A 115 -37.23 29.13 17.33
C GLN A 115 -38.07 29.99 18.29
N PRO A 116 -39.33 29.59 18.62
CA PRO A 116 -40.08 30.22 19.69
C PRO A 116 -39.31 30.07 21.01
N ALA A 117 -39.40 31.09 21.86
CA ALA A 117 -38.73 31.11 23.15
C ALA A 117 -39.06 29.83 23.94
N PRO A 118 -38.06 29.17 24.56
CA PRO A 118 -38.31 27.96 25.32
C PRO A 118 -39.17 28.29 26.54
N GLU A 119 -40.44 27.86 26.52
CA GLU A 119 -41.30 27.87 27.70
C GLU A 119 -40.66 26.99 28.78
N ARG A 120 -40.18 27.67 29.84
CA ARG A 120 -39.83 27.03 31.10
C ARG A 120 -41.08 26.44 31.72
N SER A 121 -41.15 25.12 31.79
CA SER A 121 -41.52 24.40 33.02
C SER A 121 -41.37 22.90 32.81
N VAL A 122 -40.29 22.34 33.34
CA VAL A 122 -40.25 20.92 33.70
C VAL A 122 -39.97 20.86 35.19
N THR A 123 -40.98 20.44 35.94
CA THR A 123 -40.92 20.19 37.37
C THR A 123 -40.01 19.00 37.69
N PRO A 124 -39.28 19.03 38.81
CA PRO A 124 -38.42 17.93 39.21
C PRO A 124 -39.21 16.93 40.05
N GLU A 125 -39.98 16.05 39.42
CA GLU A 125 -40.71 15.00 40.20
C GLU A 125 -40.72 13.60 39.59
N ASN A 126 -39.99 13.31 38.50
CA ASN A 126 -39.93 11.95 37.93
C ASN A 126 -38.53 11.44 37.58
N ALA A 127 -37.47 11.98 38.19
CA ALA A 127 -36.08 11.56 37.94
C ALA A 127 -35.64 10.26 38.65
N LEU A 128 -36.56 9.39 39.09
CA LEU A 128 -36.25 8.13 39.78
C LEU A 128 -36.81 6.87 39.08
N ALA A 129 -36.99 6.92 37.76
CA ALA A 129 -37.24 5.70 36.97
C ALA A 129 -35.92 5.20 36.35
N TYR A 130 -35.22 4.36 37.11
CA TYR A 130 -34.37 3.25 36.63
C TYR A 130 -33.60 3.46 35.31
N ARG A 131 -32.44 4.14 35.38
CA ARG A 131 -31.35 3.82 34.46
C ARG A 131 -30.70 2.54 34.96
N LYS A 132 -31.20 1.38 34.49
CA LYS A 132 -30.50 0.09 34.61
C LYS A 132 -29.10 0.29 34.04
N VAL A 133 -28.11 0.36 34.92
CA VAL A 133 -26.70 0.26 34.57
C VAL A 133 -26.55 -1.06 33.81
N PRO A 134 -26.10 -1.06 32.54
CA PRO A 134 -25.83 -2.29 31.83
C PRO A 134 -24.86 -3.11 32.68
N ALA A 135 -25.22 -4.38 32.90
CA ALA A 135 -24.46 -5.32 33.68
C ALA A 135 -22.97 -5.21 33.38
N GLU A 136 -22.19 -5.15 34.46
CA GLU A 136 -20.75 -5.25 34.51
C GLU A 136 -20.23 -6.17 33.40
N ILE A 137 -19.62 -5.56 32.38
CA ILE A 137 -19.01 -6.27 31.27
C ILE A 137 -17.92 -7.13 31.89
N LYS A 138 -18.20 -8.43 32.05
CA LYS A 138 -17.21 -9.40 32.52
C LYS A 138 -15.96 -9.23 31.67
N PRO A 139 -14.77 -9.03 32.28
CA PRO A 139 -13.53 -8.89 31.53
C PRO A 139 -13.42 -10.10 30.62
N GLN A 140 -13.41 -9.84 29.29
CA GLN A 140 -13.27 -10.93 28.33
C GLN A 140 -12.00 -11.70 28.67
N PRO A 141 -12.05 -13.05 28.67
CA PRO A 141 -10.88 -13.86 28.96
C PRO A 141 -9.78 -13.46 27.99
N LYS A 142 -8.65 -12.97 28.52
CA LYS A 142 -7.49 -12.60 27.72
C LYS A 142 -7.12 -13.82 26.86
N PRO A 143 -7.25 -13.78 25.53
CA PRO A 143 -6.79 -14.87 24.69
C PRO A 143 -5.31 -15.09 24.99
N LYS A 144 -4.88 -16.36 25.12
CA LYS A 144 -3.45 -16.70 25.23
C LYS A 144 -2.74 -16.02 24.08
N SER A 145 -1.98 -14.96 24.37
CA SER A 145 -1.43 -14.09 23.35
C SER A 145 -0.36 -14.87 22.58
N ASP A 146 -0.58 -15.05 21.28
CA ASP A 146 0.46 -15.51 20.36
C ASP A 146 1.72 -14.65 20.59
N PRO A 147 2.92 -15.26 20.76
CA PRO A 147 4.17 -14.52 20.96
C PRO A 147 4.42 -13.47 19.85
N VAL A 148 3.95 -13.70 18.63
CA VAL A 148 4.03 -12.74 17.52
C VAL A 148 3.14 -11.53 17.78
N VAL A 149 1.91 -11.74 18.27
CA VAL A 149 0.99 -10.64 18.61
C VAL A 149 1.53 -9.83 19.80
N ALA A 150 2.14 -10.49 20.78
CA ALA A 150 2.79 -9.81 21.90
C ALA A 150 4.01 -8.98 21.44
N ALA A 151 4.85 -9.54 20.56
CA ALA A 151 5.98 -8.83 19.96
C ALA A 151 5.51 -7.64 19.12
N ALA A 152 4.47 -7.82 18.30
CA ALA A 152 3.87 -6.77 17.50
C ALA A 152 3.32 -5.62 18.36
N ARG A 153 2.63 -5.92 19.48
CA ARG A 153 2.16 -4.87 20.41
C ARG A 153 3.31 -4.09 21.05
N SER A 154 4.34 -4.79 21.54
CA SER A 154 5.52 -4.14 22.12
C SER A 154 6.27 -3.30 21.09
N PHE A 155 6.40 -3.81 19.87
CA PHE A 155 7.05 -3.11 18.77
C PHE A 155 6.28 -1.86 18.32
N ALA A 156 4.97 -1.98 18.14
CA ALA A 156 4.10 -0.86 17.78
C ALA A 156 4.25 0.31 18.79
N GLY A 157 4.30 0.02 20.09
CA GLY A 157 4.55 1.05 21.11
C GLY A 157 5.93 1.73 20.99
N GLU A 158 6.97 1.00 20.60
CA GLU A 158 8.31 1.57 20.36
C GLU A 158 8.35 2.39 19.07
N LEU A 159 7.74 1.89 17.99
CA LEU A 159 7.73 2.55 16.69
C LEU A 159 6.94 3.87 16.73
N ALA A 160 5.85 3.92 17.51
CA ALA A 160 5.10 5.15 17.74
C ALA A 160 5.98 6.28 18.33
N ASN A 161 7.05 5.93 19.06
CA ASN A 161 8.02 6.90 19.59
C ASN A 161 9.15 7.24 18.61
N ARG A 162 9.41 6.38 17.61
CA ARG A 162 10.46 6.58 16.59
C ARG A 162 9.97 7.33 15.37
N LEU A 163 8.73 7.08 14.97
CA LEU A 163 8.10 7.84 13.90
C LEU A 163 7.94 9.29 14.37
N PRO A 164 8.03 10.28 13.47
CA PRO A 164 7.93 11.69 13.82
C PRO A 164 6.50 12.05 14.26
N GLY A 165 6.09 11.59 15.44
CA GLY A 165 4.74 11.73 16.01
C GLY A 165 4.35 13.14 16.46
N ASN A 166 5.14 14.16 16.10
CA ASN A 166 4.90 15.55 16.52
C ASN A 166 4.63 16.51 15.36
N GLY A 167 4.37 16.01 14.14
CA GLY A 167 4.33 16.90 12.98
C GLY A 167 5.66 17.65 12.77
N ALA A 168 6.75 17.11 13.33
CA ALA A 168 8.10 17.43 12.93
C ALA A 168 8.29 16.84 11.55
N VAL A 169 7.69 17.51 10.56
CA VAL A 169 7.99 17.36 9.14
C VAL A 169 9.51 17.38 9.08
N LEU A 170 10.13 16.24 8.77
CA LEU A 170 11.54 16.26 8.43
C LEU A 170 11.64 17.29 7.31
N PRO A 171 12.44 18.37 7.45
CA PRO A 171 12.60 19.34 6.39
C PRO A 171 13.39 18.66 5.27
N VAL A 172 12.73 17.81 4.50
CA VAL A 172 13.21 17.34 3.22
C VAL A 172 13.05 18.55 2.32
N ARG A 173 14.12 19.34 2.22
CA ARG A 173 14.25 20.29 1.13
C ARG A 173 14.29 19.45 -0.15
N ILE A 174 13.13 19.29 -0.77
CA ILE A 174 13.03 18.82 -2.15
C ILE A 174 13.66 19.93 -3.00
N THR A 175 14.97 19.89 -3.17
CA THR A 175 15.63 20.68 -4.21
C THR A 175 15.07 20.18 -5.54
N GLY A 176 14.43 21.07 -6.28
CA GLY A 176 13.57 20.79 -7.43
C GLY A 176 14.26 20.23 -8.69
N ASP A 177 15.20 19.30 -8.52
CA ASP A 177 15.66 18.47 -9.62
C ASP A 177 14.65 17.34 -9.79
N HIS A 178 13.63 17.60 -10.60
CA HIS A 178 12.80 16.57 -11.18
C HIS A 178 13.71 15.67 -12.03
N VAL A 179 14.29 14.65 -11.40
CA VAL A 179 14.85 13.49 -12.09
C VAL A 179 13.71 12.96 -12.96
N LYS A 180 13.79 13.21 -14.26
CA LYS A 180 12.87 12.66 -15.25
C LYS A 180 12.91 11.16 -15.04
N THR A 181 11.84 10.60 -14.50
CA THR A 181 11.61 9.16 -14.45
C THR A 181 11.74 8.68 -15.88
N GLN A 182 12.85 8.01 -16.20
CA GLN A 182 13.07 7.43 -17.51
C GLN A 182 12.00 6.36 -17.69
N THR A 183 10.93 6.68 -18.42
CA THR A 183 10.00 5.70 -18.96
C THR A 183 10.71 4.98 -20.08
N SER A 184 11.66 4.10 -19.74
CA SER A 184 12.23 3.17 -20.69
C SER A 184 11.13 2.19 -21.07
N TYR A 185 10.57 2.38 -22.26
CA TYR A 185 9.77 1.37 -22.95
C TYR A 185 10.69 0.18 -23.28
N GLY A 186 10.80 -0.75 -22.36
CA GLY A 186 11.61 -1.96 -22.47
C GLY A 186 11.30 -2.86 -21.29
N PHE A 187 11.05 -4.14 -21.56
CA PHE A 187 10.49 -5.17 -20.67
C PHE A 187 11.26 -5.46 -19.36
N SER A 188 12.26 -4.67 -18.99
CA SER A 188 12.72 -4.63 -17.61
C SER A 188 11.69 -3.86 -16.79
N SER A 189 10.87 -4.57 -16.01
CA SER A 189 9.98 -3.94 -15.03
C SER A 189 10.82 -3.29 -13.93
N ILE A 190 11.38 -2.11 -14.21
CA ILE A 190 12.09 -1.30 -13.23
C ILE A 190 11.02 -0.88 -12.22
N VAL A 191 11.10 -1.48 -11.03
CA VAL A 191 10.22 -1.11 -9.93
C VAL A 191 10.52 0.35 -9.59
N PRO A 192 9.52 1.26 -9.59
CA PRO A 192 9.74 2.64 -9.19
C PRO A 192 10.39 2.71 -7.82
N LEU A 193 11.32 3.65 -7.63
CA LEU A 193 12.13 3.69 -6.43
C LEU A 193 11.30 3.97 -5.16
N GLU A 194 10.24 4.75 -5.31
CA GLU A 194 9.22 5.03 -4.30
C GLU A 194 8.52 3.74 -3.85
N LYS A 195 8.26 2.84 -4.81
CA LYS A 195 7.62 1.54 -4.59
C LYS A 195 8.57 0.57 -3.87
N ALA A 196 9.83 0.52 -4.29
CA ALA A 196 10.87 -0.23 -3.59
C ALA A 196 11.07 0.27 -2.14
N ALA A 197 11.18 1.59 -1.94
CA ALA A 197 11.35 2.21 -0.64
C ALA A 197 10.20 1.86 0.32
N PHE A 198 8.95 1.96 -0.16
CA PHE A 198 7.78 1.54 0.62
C PHE A 198 7.87 0.08 1.05
N ARG A 199 8.18 -0.84 0.12
CA ARG A 199 8.32 -2.28 0.42
C ARG A 199 9.43 -2.56 1.42
N ILE A 200 10.55 -1.84 1.32
CA ILE A 200 11.67 -1.90 2.26
C ILE A 200 11.19 -1.52 3.66
N GLY A 201 10.49 -0.39 3.81
CA GLY A 201 9.95 0.05 5.10
C GLY A 201 9.00 -0.99 5.74
N ALA A 202 8.05 -1.51 4.95
CA ALA A 202 7.15 -2.56 5.44
C ALA A 202 7.91 -3.83 5.86
N CYS A 203 8.89 -4.27 5.06
CA CYS A 203 9.70 -5.45 5.34
C CYS A 203 10.62 -5.28 6.57
N LEU A 204 11.06 -4.04 6.86
CA LEU A 204 11.83 -3.73 8.07
C LEU A 204 11.01 -3.99 9.33
N VAL A 205 9.74 -3.57 9.35
CA VAL A 205 8.82 -3.83 10.48
C VAL A 205 8.63 -5.33 10.69
N ASP A 206 8.36 -6.07 9.61
CA ASP A 206 8.22 -7.53 9.65
C ASP A 206 9.48 -8.21 10.23
N LEU A 207 10.67 -7.75 9.82
CA LEU A 207 11.94 -8.23 10.34
C LEU A 207 12.09 -7.95 11.84
N GLU A 208 11.86 -6.73 12.29
CA GLU A 208 12.00 -6.35 13.71
C GLU A 208 11.01 -7.10 14.62
N VAL A 209 9.77 -7.30 14.16
CA VAL A 209 8.77 -8.10 14.85
C VAL A 209 9.22 -9.56 14.98
N SER A 210 9.76 -10.15 13.90
CA SER A 210 10.27 -11.53 13.92
C SER A 210 11.46 -11.71 14.86
N LEU A 211 12.38 -10.73 14.90
CA LEU A 211 13.52 -10.70 15.81
C LEU A 211 13.07 -10.68 17.28
N LYS A 212 12.12 -9.80 17.61
CA LYS A 212 11.54 -9.71 18.97
C LYS A 212 10.79 -10.99 19.36
N ALA A 213 10.07 -11.60 18.43
CA ALA A 213 9.40 -12.88 18.64
C ALA A 213 10.37 -14.07 18.73
N LYS A 214 11.67 -13.87 18.45
CA LYS A 214 12.70 -14.92 18.34
C LYS A 214 12.33 -15.99 17.29
N ASP A 215 11.54 -15.63 16.27
CA ASP A 215 11.16 -16.51 15.18
C ASP A 215 12.24 -16.50 14.09
N ARG A 216 13.26 -17.33 14.30
CA ARG A 216 14.43 -17.41 13.42
C ARG A 216 14.07 -17.64 11.95
N LYS A 217 13.08 -18.50 11.68
CA LYS A 217 12.70 -18.86 10.30
C LYS A 217 12.13 -17.63 9.58
N LYS A 218 11.25 -16.87 10.23
CA LYS A 218 10.71 -15.62 9.67
C LYS A 218 11.78 -14.54 9.55
N THR A 219 12.64 -14.39 10.55
CA THR A 219 13.75 -13.43 10.50
C THR A 219 14.65 -13.67 9.29
N GLU A 220 15.07 -14.91 9.04
CA GLU A 220 15.89 -15.25 7.88
C GLU A 220 15.15 -14.99 6.56
N ALA A 221 13.85 -15.33 6.49
CA ALA A 221 13.03 -15.06 5.31
C ALA A 221 12.88 -13.56 5.01
N PHE A 222 12.63 -12.74 6.03
CA PHE A 222 12.49 -11.28 5.87
C PHE A 222 13.83 -10.61 5.59
N ALA A 223 14.93 -11.07 6.19
CA ALA A 223 16.27 -10.57 5.87
C ALA A 223 16.62 -10.83 4.40
N LYS A 224 16.38 -12.05 3.91
CA LYS A 224 16.57 -12.40 2.49
C LYS A 224 15.69 -11.53 1.58
N LYS A 225 14.40 -11.38 1.90
CA LYS A 225 13.48 -10.53 1.14
C LYS A 225 13.96 -9.08 1.10
N LEU A 226 14.47 -8.56 2.22
CA LEU A 226 15.01 -7.20 2.27
C LEU A 226 16.25 -7.04 1.40
N THR A 227 17.17 -8.01 1.43
CA THR A 227 18.32 -8.04 0.51
C THR A 227 17.87 -8.00 -0.95
N GLU A 228 16.86 -8.79 -1.32
CA GLU A 228 16.31 -8.80 -2.69
C GLU A 228 15.68 -7.46 -3.08
N LEU A 229 15.03 -6.76 -2.15
CA LEU A 229 14.48 -5.42 -2.37
C LEU A 229 15.56 -4.33 -2.47
N LEU A 230 16.72 -4.53 -1.85
CA LEU A 230 17.84 -3.59 -1.88
C LEU A 230 18.67 -3.69 -3.18
N LYS A 231 18.75 -4.87 -3.80
CA LYS A 231 19.54 -5.08 -5.03
C LYS A 231 19.20 -4.12 -6.18
N PRO A 232 17.91 -3.90 -6.54
CA PRO A 232 17.56 -3.01 -7.65
C PRO A 232 17.96 -1.55 -7.40
N ILE A 233 18.08 -1.16 -6.13
CA ILE A 233 18.37 0.23 -5.74
C ILE A 233 19.87 0.44 -5.46
N GLU A 234 20.70 -0.62 -5.39
CA GLU A 234 22.14 -0.51 -5.12
C GLU A 234 22.84 0.45 -6.10
N SER A 235 22.45 0.41 -7.38
CA SER A 235 22.97 1.34 -8.40
C SER A 235 22.73 2.82 -8.08
N SER A 236 21.65 3.14 -7.36
CA SER A 236 21.22 4.51 -7.04
C SER A 236 21.73 5.01 -5.68
N TYR A 237 22.12 4.09 -4.79
CA TYR A 237 22.49 4.41 -3.40
C TYR A 237 23.98 4.17 -3.11
N GLY A 238 24.74 3.64 -4.08
CA GLY A 238 26.14 3.29 -3.92
C GLY A 238 26.30 1.87 -3.37
N PRO A 239 27.51 1.45 -2.97
CA PRO A 239 27.76 0.07 -2.54
C PRO A 239 26.96 -0.25 -1.28
N LEU A 240 25.82 -0.94 -1.46
CA LEU A 240 24.99 -1.50 -0.40
C LEU A 240 25.53 -2.85 0.09
N SER A 241 26.62 -3.31 -0.53
CA SER A 241 27.25 -4.60 -0.30
C SER A 241 27.55 -4.92 1.18
N PRO A 242 27.97 -3.98 2.06
CA PRO A 242 28.14 -4.28 3.49
C PRO A 242 26.81 -4.58 4.19
N VAL A 243 25.75 -3.85 3.83
CA VAL A 243 24.39 -4.06 4.36
C VAL A 243 23.85 -5.38 3.83
N ILE A 244 23.86 -5.57 2.51
CA ILE A 244 23.44 -6.81 1.83
C ILE A 244 24.17 -8.04 2.38
N ALA A 245 25.51 -7.97 2.53
CA ALA A 245 26.30 -9.08 3.07
C ALA A 245 25.92 -9.42 4.52
N SER A 246 25.54 -8.42 5.32
CA SER A 246 25.06 -8.66 6.69
C SER A 246 23.72 -9.40 6.70
N GLY A 247 22.85 -9.12 5.73
CA GLY A 247 21.58 -9.84 5.52
C GLY A 247 21.78 -11.30 5.13
N ASP A 248 22.72 -11.57 4.22
CA ASP A 248 22.99 -12.92 3.69
C ASP A 248 23.79 -13.81 4.67
N ALA A 249 24.55 -13.23 5.60
CA ALA A 249 25.46 -13.96 6.49
C ALA A 249 24.80 -14.68 7.69
N GLY A 250 23.48 -14.62 7.86
CA GLY A 250 22.84 -14.88 9.15
C GLY A 250 22.41 -16.33 9.43
N LYS A 251 23.26 -17.14 10.08
CA LYS A 251 22.81 -18.35 10.82
C LYS A 251 22.39 -18.06 12.27
N LYS A 252 22.55 -16.82 12.77
CA LYS A 252 22.24 -16.42 14.16
C LYS A 252 21.47 -15.10 14.18
N ALA A 253 20.40 -15.02 14.97
CA ALA A 253 19.53 -13.85 15.06
C ALA A 253 20.25 -12.55 15.46
N SER A 254 21.26 -12.64 16.34
CA SER A 254 22.06 -11.50 16.80
C SER A 254 22.84 -10.79 15.68
N ARG A 255 23.03 -11.42 14.52
CA ARG A 255 23.68 -10.77 13.36
C ARG A 255 22.78 -9.77 12.65
N TYR A 256 21.48 -9.81 12.90
CA TYR A 256 20.54 -8.84 12.34
C TYR A 256 20.30 -7.64 13.28
N GLU A 257 20.92 -7.61 14.46
CA GLU A 257 20.88 -6.43 15.33
C GLU A 257 21.55 -5.24 14.62
N GLY A 258 20.85 -4.10 14.59
CA GLY A 258 21.31 -2.88 13.89
C GLY A 258 21.14 -2.91 12.37
N PHE A 259 20.69 -4.01 11.77
CA PHE A 259 20.47 -4.11 10.33
C PHE A 259 19.41 -3.12 9.85
N SER A 260 18.29 -2.99 10.58
CA SER A 260 17.25 -2.01 10.26
C SER A 260 17.78 -0.58 10.27
N SER A 261 18.55 -0.21 11.30
CA SER A 261 19.15 1.13 11.42
C SER A 261 20.15 1.40 10.30
N ALA A 262 20.90 0.39 9.85
CA ALA A 262 21.80 0.52 8.71
C ALA A 262 21.03 0.79 7.41
N VAL A 263 19.89 0.11 7.20
CA VAL A 263 19.03 0.33 6.04
C VAL A 263 18.37 1.71 6.09
N GLU A 264 17.82 2.12 7.23
CA GLU A 264 17.23 3.46 7.41
C GLU A 264 18.23 4.59 7.10
N ALA A 265 19.50 4.41 7.50
CA ALA A 265 20.56 5.36 7.21
C ALA A 265 20.79 5.58 5.71
N LEU A 266 20.49 4.60 4.84
CA LEU A 266 20.61 4.73 3.39
C LEU A 266 19.61 5.73 2.80
N PHE A 267 18.42 5.82 3.40
CA PHE A 267 17.34 6.69 2.96
C PHE A 267 17.39 8.07 3.59
N LYS A 268 18.23 8.27 4.61
CA LYS A 268 18.35 9.55 5.32
C LYS A 268 18.67 10.69 4.34
N ASN A 269 17.92 11.79 4.46
CA ASN A 269 18.01 12.98 3.61
C ASN A 269 17.65 12.77 2.12
N ARG A 270 16.95 11.69 1.77
CA ARG A 270 16.48 11.44 0.41
C ARG A 270 14.97 11.55 0.31
N LYS A 271 14.44 11.84 -0.88
CA LYS A 271 12.99 11.97 -1.12
C LYS A 271 12.24 10.66 -0.84
N GLU A 272 12.90 9.52 -1.03
CA GLU A 272 12.32 8.19 -0.84
C GLU A 272 12.14 7.82 0.63
N SER A 273 12.75 8.57 1.55
CA SER A 273 12.54 8.39 3.00
C SER A 273 11.08 8.51 3.39
N VAL A 274 10.31 9.38 2.73
CA VAL A 274 8.87 9.54 2.96
C VAL A 274 8.14 8.22 2.67
N TYR A 275 8.45 7.58 1.54
CA TYR A 275 7.83 6.30 1.16
C TYR A 275 8.27 5.14 2.04
N MET A 276 9.56 5.08 2.41
CA MET A 276 10.05 4.08 3.35
C MET A 276 9.38 4.21 4.72
N ASN A 277 9.36 5.42 5.29
CA ASN A 277 8.71 5.69 6.58
C ASN A 277 7.21 5.37 6.52
N PHE A 278 6.56 5.71 5.40
CA PHE A 278 5.16 5.39 5.17
C PHE A 278 4.93 3.87 5.11
N GLY A 279 5.79 3.12 4.42
CA GLY A 279 5.74 1.65 4.40
C GLY A 279 5.87 1.03 5.79
N SER A 280 6.82 1.51 6.58
CA SER A 280 6.98 1.09 7.98
C SER A 280 5.73 1.41 8.81
N TRP A 281 5.19 2.63 8.70
CA TRP A 281 3.99 3.02 9.42
C TRP A 281 2.76 2.20 9.01
N VAL A 282 2.57 1.92 7.71
CA VAL A 282 1.45 1.10 7.21
C VAL A 282 1.52 -0.31 7.79
N GLU A 283 2.69 -0.95 7.75
CA GLU A 283 2.85 -2.32 8.27
C GLU A 283 2.64 -2.37 9.79
N ALA A 284 3.23 -1.43 10.53
CA ALA A 284 3.04 -1.35 11.97
C ALA A 284 1.60 -1.04 12.36
N SER A 285 0.91 -0.17 11.60
CA SER A 285 -0.51 0.11 11.77
C SER A 285 -1.36 -1.13 11.55
N ARG A 286 -1.02 -1.95 10.55
CA ARG A 286 -1.73 -3.20 10.23
C ARG A 286 -1.60 -4.18 11.38
N LEU A 287 -0.37 -4.38 11.87
CA LEU A 287 -0.10 -5.24 13.03
C LEU A 287 -0.77 -4.73 14.30
N ALA A 288 -0.78 -3.41 14.53
CA ALA A 288 -1.50 -2.80 15.66
C ALA A 288 -3.01 -3.02 15.55
N ALA A 289 -3.56 -2.96 14.33
CA ALA A 289 -4.98 -3.20 14.09
C ALA A 289 -5.36 -4.66 14.40
N GLU A 290 -4.58 -5.62 13.90
CA GLU A 290 -4.75 -7.05 14.20
C GLU A 290 -4.61 -7.36 15.69
N ALA A 291 -3.79 -6.58 16.39
CA ALA A 291 -3.60 -6.71 17.82
C ALA A 291 -4.63 -5.93 18.67
N TYR A 292 -5.61 -5.27 18.05
CA TYR A 292 -6.60 -4.40 18.70
C TYR A 292 -5.98 -3.30 19.57
N ASN A 293 -4.84 -2.74 19.13
CA ASN A 293 -4.09 -1.73 19.88
C ASN A 293 -4.44 -0.30 19.39
N SER A 294 -5.52 0.27 19.92
CA SER A 294 -5.95 1.62 19.53
C SER A 294 -4.94 2.72 19.90
N ALA A 295 -4.09 2.50 20.92
CA ALA A 295 -3.14 3.52 21.38
C ALA A 295 -2.04 3.83 20.35
N PHE A 296 -1.83 2.93 19.38
CA PHE A 296 -0.91 3.16 18.28
C PHE A 296 -1.40 4.24 17.32
N PHE A 297 -2.72 4.39 17.15
CA PHE A 297 -3.27 5.26 16.13
C PHE A 297 -3.34 6.71 16.60
N GLN A 298 -2.45 7.54 16.08
CA GLN A 298 -2.46 8.98 16.29
C GLN A 298 -3.00 9.70 15.05
N PRO A 299 -4.11 10.48 15.15
CA PRO A 299 -4.65 11.22 14.00
C PRO A 299 -3.65 12.20 13.36
N ALA A 300 -2.67 12.67 14.12
CA ALA A 300 -1.61 13.54 13.63
C ALA A 300 -0.73 12.85 12.57
N ASP A 301 -0.41 11.58 12.76
CA ASP A 301 0.44 10.80 11.85
C ASP A 301 -0.22 10.65 10.48
N ILE A 302 -1.51 10.31 10.46
CA ILE A 302 -2.27 10.15 9.20
C ILE A 302 -2.30 11.47 8.44
N LYS A 303 -2.56 12.59 9.12
CA LYS A 303 -2.56 13.93 8.51
C LYS A 303 -1.18 14.30 7.96
N GLY A 304 -0.12 13.98 8.70
CA GLY A 304 1.27 14.17 8.27
C GLY A 304 1.56 13.41 6.97
N PHE A 305 1.32 12.09 6.96
CA PHE A 305 1.55 11.26 5.78
C PHE A 305 0.69 11.68 4.59
N LYS A 306 -0.60 11.98 4.77
CA LYS A 306 -1.45 12.45 3.67
C LYS A 306 -0.87 13.69 3.00
N LYS A 307 -0.43 14.68 3.78
CA LYS A 307 0.18 15.91 3.26
C LYS A 307 1.48 15.62 2.50
N GLU A 308 2.39 14.82 3.06
CA GLU A 308 3.66 14.49 2.42
C GLU A 308 3.48 13.65 1.15
N LEU A 309 2.54 12.70 1.16
CA LEU A 309 2.21 11.83 0.03
C LEU A 309 1.50 12.58 -1.09
N GLU A 310 0.61 13.53 -0.77
CA GLU A 310 0.00 14.43 -1.75
C GLU A 310 1.05 15.25 -2.49
N GLN A 311 2.03 15.81 -1.76
CA GLN A 311 3.15 16.57 -2.32
C GLN A 311 4.08 15.70 -3.16
N SER A 312 4.22 14.42 -2.80
CA SER A 312 5.13 13.47 -3.45
C SER A 312 4.49 12.73 -4.64
N GLY A 313 3.20 12.94 -4.92
CA GLY A 313 2.51 12.33 -6.05
C GLY A 313 2.06 10.88 -5.81
N ALA A 314 1.71 10.51 -4.58
CA ALA A 314 1.26 9.17 -4.25
C ALA A 314 0.00 8.72 -5.01
N PRO A 315 -0.23 7.41 -5.17
CA PRO A 315 -1.43 6.90 -5.82
C PRO A 315 -2.71 7.41 -5.17
N ILE A 316 -3.70 7.80 -5.99
CA ILE A 316 -5.00 8.32 -5.51
C ILE A 316 -5.71 7.31 -4.58
N GLY A 317 -5.54 6.01 -4.83
CA GLY A 317 -6.08 4.95 -3.97
C GLY A 317 -5.52 5.00 -2.55
N THR A 318 -4.22 5.25 -2.40
CA THR A 318 -3.56 5.42 -1.10
C THR A 318 -4.18 6.57 -0.30
N LEU A 319 -4.32 7.74 -0.93
CA LEU A 319 -4.89 8.92 -0.28
C LEU A 319 -6.35 8.70 0.14
N ARG A 320 -7.13 7.99 -0.69
CA ARG A 320 -8.51 7.63 -0.38
C ARG A 320 -8.58 6.69 0.83
N ASN A 321 -7.75 5.65 0.88
CA ASN A 321 -7.74 4.70 1.99
C ASN A 321 -7.29 5.39 3.28
N LEU A 322 -6.30 6.28 3.24
CA LEU A 322 -5.92 7.11 4.39
C LEU A 322 -7.04 8.05 4.84
N GLN A 323 -7.82 8.60 3.91
CA GLN A 323 -9.00 9.42 4.26
C GLN A 323 -10.08 8.60 4.97
N GLN A 324 -10.35 7.37 4.51
CA GLN A 324 -11.30 6.47 5.18
C GLN A 324 -10.80 6.06 6.56
N PHE A 325 -9.51 5.78 6.69
CA PHE A 325 -8.88 5.49 7.98
C PHE A 325 -9.01 6.69 8.95
N ASP A 326 -8.71 7.91 8.50
CA ASP A 326 -8.88 9.15 9.30
C ASP A 326 -10.33 9.34 9.76
N SER A 327 -11.31 9.02 8.91
CA SER A 327 -12.73 9.07 9.26
C SER A 327 -13.11 8.06 10.35
N ILE A 328 -12.57 6.84 10.31
CA ILE A 328 -12.77 5.83 11.36
C ILE A 328 -12.21 6.34 12.69
N LEU A 329 -10.98 6.85 12.71
CA LEU A 329 -10.36 7.38 13.93
C LEU A 329 -11.10 8.60 14.50
N SER A 330 -11.65 9.44 13.63
CA SER A 330 -12.39 10.64 14.04
C SER A 330 -13.74 10.33 14.68
N SER A 331 -14.27 9.11 14.52
CA SER A 331 -15.54 8.69 15.14
C SER A 331 -15.43 8.50 16.67
N GLY A 332 -14.21 8.42 17.21
CA GLY A 332 -13.94 8.28 18.64
C GLY A 332 -13.39 6.90 19.00
N ARG A 333 -14.10 6.15 19.83
CA ARG A 333 -13.62 4.83 20.30
C ARG A 333 -13.74 3.80 19.17
N ILE A 334 -12.59 3.26 18.75
CA ILE A 334 -12.49 2.23 17.72
C ILE A 334 -13.13 0.92 18.21
N GLN A 335 -14.12 0.43 17.46
CA GLN A 335 -14.79 -0.84 17.68
C GLN A 335 -14.04 -2.02 17.02
N THR A 336 -14.38 -3.25 17.42
CA THR A 336 -13.71 -4.48 16.96
C THR A 336 -13.77 -4.68 15.45
N ASP A 337 -14.92 -4.39 14.84
CA ASP A 337 -15.14 -4.41 13.39
C ASP A 337 -14.36 -3.32 12.67
N GLU A 338 -14.22 -2.14 13.28
CA GLU A 338 -13.42 -1.04 12.74
C GLU A 338 -11.92 -1.37 12.69
N PHE A 339 -11.37 -2.11 13.66
CA PHE A 339 -10.00 -2.62 13.57
C PHE A 339 -9.81 -3.53 12.34
N THR A 340 -10.80 -4.37 12.03
CA THR A 340 -10.76 -5.23 10.83
C THR A 340 -10.83 -4.40 9.55
N ALA A 341 -11.66 -3.36 9.54
CA ALA A 341 -11.74 -2.42 8.42
C ALA A 341 -10.40 -1.68 8.20
N ILE A 342 -9.78 -1.19 9.28
CA ILE A 342 -8.46 -0.55 9.24
C ILE A 342 -7.40 -1.49 8.66
N ALA A 343 -7.33 -2.74 9.13
CA ALA A 343 -6.37 -3.73 8.62
C ALA A 343 -6.54 -3.98 7.12
N ARG A 344 -7.78 -4.05 6.62
CA ARG A 344 -8.08 -4.18 5.18
C ARG A 344 -7.64 -2.97 4.38
N LEU A 345 -7.96 -1.75 4.85
CA LEU A 345 -7.53 -0.51 4.18
C LEU A 345 -6.01 -0.42 4.03
N LEU A 346 -5.27 -0.86 5.05
CA LEU A 346 -3.81 -0.87 5.08
C LEU A 346 -3.23 -1.97 4.18
N ALA A 347 -3.87 -3.14 4.12
CA ALA A 347 -3.51 -4.19 3.17
C ALA A 347 -3.70 -3.71 1.71
N ASP A 348 -4.81 -3.05 1.41
CA ASP A 348 -5.07 -2.47 0.09
C ASP A 348 -4.01 -1.42 -0.28
N ILE A 349 -3.58 -0.58 0.67
CA ILE A 349 -2.47 0.37 0.45
C ILE A 349 -1.20 -0.40 0.10
N LYS A 350 -0.88 -1.48 0.81
CA LYS A 350 0.32 -2.29 0.59
C LYS A 350 0.36 -2.90 -0.82
N GLU A 351 -0.78 -3.36 -1.34
CA GLU A 351 -0.90 -3.93 -2.70
C GLU A 351 -0.73 -2.89 -3.82
N MET A 352 -0.98 -1.61 -3.56
CA MET A 352 -0.73 -0.54 -4.54
C MET A 352 0.78 -0.29 -4.74
N TYR A 353 1.58 -0.58 -3.72
CA TYR A 353 3.04 -0.52 -3.76
C TYR A 353 3.67 -1.90 -3.93
#